data_AF-A0A417U9B0-F1
#
_entry.id   AF-A0A417U9B0-F1
#
_cell.length_a   1.000
_cell.length_b   1.000
_cell.length_c   1.000
_cell.angle_alpha   90.00
_cell.angle_beta   90.00
_cell.angle_gamma   90.00
#
_symmetry.space_group_name_H-M   'P 1'
#
loop_
_entity.id
_entity.type
_entity.pdbx_description
1 polymer ?
#
loop_
_entity_poly.entity_id
_entity_poly.type
_entity_poly.pdbx_seq_one_letter_code
_entity_poly.pdbx_strand_id
1 'polypeptide(L)'
;MKRYDRRTFLKLSGASAVMLALAACDDSCASGSTSSGSATETPPSPPIPVIRDGQKILTIFNAELARRKVENIKFEYSKGLEHAIQADVQMFVDNGSPEFPAEEGLRLRMEGDYAAKMWDGLHEAGYSSGSTAIFGMLNQYRVGVDFDYEGKHLYSMDRLYPATEAQFQQLVDELIKDYGGVPGLHEDDPVVNKVGITVVDINDKTYWAAYIIDKWQGIGDG
;
A
#
# COMPACT_ATOMS: atom_id res chain seq x y z
N MET A 1 -18.74 31.60 -38.99
CA MET A 1 -18.22 30.23 -39.15
C MET A 1 -16.74 30.24 -38.75
N LYS A 2 -16.42 29.79 -37.52
CA LYS A 2 -15.03 29.50 -37.10
C LYS A 2 -15.06 28.11 -36.47
N ARG A 3 -14.31 27.19 -37.08
CA ARG A 3 -14.08 25.81 -36.62
C ARG A 3 -13.44 25.85 -35.25
N TYR A 4 -14.02 25.13 -34.29
CA TYR A 4 -13.29 24.69 -33.10
C TYR A 4 -12.64 23.34 -33.40
N ASP A 5 -11.33 23.29 -33.19
CA ASP A 5 -10.49 22.13 -33.43
C ASP A 5 -10.79 21.03 -32.40
N ARG A 6 -11.04 19.81 -32.89
CA ARG A 6 -11.46 18.65 -32.11
C ARG A 6 -10.23 17.78 -31.86
N ARG A 7 -9.26 18.31 -31.13
CA ARG A 7 -8.06 17.62 -30.63
C ARG A 7 -7.36 18.55 -29.66
N THR A 8 -7.37 18.21 -28.37
CA THR A 8 -6.25 18.21 -27.41
C THR A 8 -6.85 18.07 -26.00
N PHE A 9 -6.22 17.27 -25.14
CA PHE A 9 -6.55 17.01 -23.73
C PHE A 9 -7.58 15.92 -23.39
N LEU A 10 -7.45 14.74 -24.02
CA LEU A 10 -7.54 13.47 -23.29
C LEU A 10 -6.17 12.77 -23.37
N LYS A 11 -5.22 13.23 -22.56
CA LYS A 11 -4.08 12.44 -22.09
C LYS A 11 -4.05 12.55 -20.57
N LEU A 12 -5.11 12.03 -19.95
CA LEU A 12 -5.08 11.61 -18.56
C LEU A 12 -4.48 10.20 -18.59
N SER A 13 -3.28 10.05 -18.05
CA SER A 13 -2.65 8.76 -17.79
C SER A 13 -3.63 7.89 -16.99
N GLY A 14 -3.87 6.67 -17.48
CA GLY A 14 -4.97 5.81 -17.03
C GLY A 14 -4.97 5.46 -15.54
N ALA A 15 -3.85 5.60 -14.83
CA ALA A 15 -3.76 5.39 -13.38
C ALA A 15 -4.50 6.49 -12.60
N SER A 16 -4.25 7.76 -12.96
CA SER A 16 -4.92 8.93 -12.39
C SER A 16 -6.41 8.94 -12.68
N ALA A 17 -6.83 8.48 -13.86
CA ALA A 17 -8.25 8.39 -14.20
C ALA A 17 -8.99 7.34 -13.35
N VAL A 18 -8.35 6.23 -12.94
CA VAL A 18 -9.00 5.19 -12.11
C VAL A 18 -9.09 5.63 -10.64
N MET A 19 -8.02 6.21 -10.07
CA MET A 19 -8.05 6.82 -8.73
C MET A 19 -9.07 7.97 -8.65
N LEU A 20 -9.11 8.84 -9.65
CA LEU A 20 -10.03 9.98 -9.70
C LEU A 20 -11.47 9.54 -9.99
N ALA A 21 -11.69 8.50 -10.82
CA ALA A 21 -13.03 7.97 -11.11
C ALA A 21 -13.62 7.19 -9.92
N LEU A 22 -12.80 6.45 -9.16
CA LEU A 22 -13.27 5.72 -7.97
C LEU A 22 -13.55 6.66 -6.79
N ALA A 23 -12.78 7.73 -6.63
CA ALA A 23 -13.06 8.76 -5.63
C ALA A 23 -14.25 9.66 -5.99
N ALA A 24 -14.62 9.74 -7.28
CA ALA A 24 -15.77 10.53 -7.74
C ALA A 24 -17.11 9.77 -7.70
N CYS A 25 -17.13 8.52 -7.22
CA CYS A 25 -18.37 7.74 -7.13
C CYS A 25 -19.11 7.88 -5.79
N ASP A 26 -18.55 8.57 -4.80
CA ASP A 26 -19.23 8.86 -3.53
C ASP A 26 -19.47 10.39 -3.39
N ASP A 27 -20.74 10.76 -3.57
CA ASP A 27 -21.42 12.02 -3.22
C ASP A 27 -21.15 13.36 -3.96
N SER A 28 -22.10 13.68 -4.85
CA SER A 28 -22.93 14.90 -4.87
C SER A 28 -22.29 16.31 -5.01
N CYS A 29 -22.43 16.85 -6.24
CA CYS A 29 -22.76 18.23 -6.63
C CYS A 29 -22.45 19.42 -5.68
N ALA A 30 -21.57 20.34 -6.10
CA ALA A 30 -21.86 21.79 -6.13
C ALA A 30 -20.84 22.59 -6.97
N SER A 31 -21.37 23.49 -7.78
CA SER A 31 -20.71 24.40 -8.74
C SER A 31 -19.87 25.51 -8.09
N GLY A 32 -18.87 26.01 -8.83
CA GLY A 32 -18.28 27.33 -8.57
C GLY A 32 -17.00 27.62 -9.37
N SER A 33 -17.14 28.24 -10.55
CA SER A 33 -16.03 28.78 -11.35
C SER A 33 -15.62 30.18 -10.88
N THR A 34 -14.32 30.54 -10.91
CA THR A 34 -13.71 31.65 -11.71
C THR A 34 -12.21 31.91 -11.40
N SER A 35 -11.38 32.00 -12.47
CA SER A 35 -10.33 33.01 -12.81
C SER A 35 -9.18 33.32 -11.82
N SER A 36 -7.90 33.60 -12.14
CA SER A 36 -7.00 33.67 -13.31
C SER A 36 -5.62 34.16 -12.81
N GLY A 37 -4.46 33.62 -13.26
CA GLY A 37 -3.16 34.30 -13.07
C GLY A 37 -1.87 33.45 -13.09
N SER A 38 -1.27 33.33 -14.28
CA SER A 38 0.17 33.17 -14.63
C SER A 38 1.23 32.76 -13.57
N ALA A 39 1.78 31.55 -13.72
CA ALA A 39 3.22 31.24 -13.84
C ALA A 39 3.35 29.79 -14.33
N THR A 40 4.08 29.55 -15.43
CA THR A 40 4.27 28.19 -15.97
C THR A 40 5.34 27.44 -15.18
N GLU A 41 5.08 27.22 -13.90
CA GLU A 41 5.47 25.95 -13.29
C GLU A 41 4.40 24.96 -13.73
N THR A 42 4.78 23.75 -14.14
CA THR A 42 3.78 22.69 -14.30
C THR A 42 2.97 22.67 -13.00
N PRO A 43 1.64 22.88 -13.04
CA PRO A 43 0.83 22.88 -11.83
C PRO A 43 1.18 21.61 -11.07
N PRO A 44 1.44 21.67 -9.74
CA PRO A 44 1.63 20.46 -8.98
C PRO A 44 0.46 19.53 -9.30
N SER A 45 0.76 18.29 -9.69
CA SER A 45 -0.27 17.30 -9.99
C SER A 45 -1.32 17.35 -8.88
N PRO A 46 -2.62 17.37 -9.22
CA PRO A 46 -3.66 17.46 -8.21
C PRO A 46 -3.44 16.38 -7.13
N PRO A 47 -3.66 16.69 -5.85
CA PRO A 47 -3.46 15.73 -4.77
C PRO A 47 -4.29 14.47 -5.03
N ILE A 48 -3.67 13.30 -4.84
CA ILE A 48 -4.42 12.03 -4.88
C ILE A 48 -5.33 11.98 -3.64
N PRO A 49 -6.62 11.63 -3.79
CA PRO A 49 -7.48 11.42 -2.64
C PRO A 49 -6.98 10.25 -1.79
N VAL A 50 -7.03 10.39 -0.47
CA VAL A 50 -6.65 9.32 0.43
C VAL A 50 -7.72 8.24 0.42
N ILE A 51 -7.38 7.06 -0.10
CA ILE A 51 -8.22 5.87 -0.05
C ILE A 51 -7.84 5.12 1.22
N ARG A 52 -8.83 4.74 2.03
CA ARG A 52 -8.63 3.99 3.29
C ARG A 52 -8.90 2.49 3.15
N ASP A 53 -9.58 2.11 2.08
CA ASP A 53 -9.96 0.75 1.77
C ASP A 53 -8.77 0.03 1.10
N GLY A 54 -8.13 -0.89 1.83
CA GLY A 54 -6.98 -1.64 1.35
C GLY A 54 -7.27 -2.45 0.09
N GLN A 55 -8.49 -3.01 -0.04
CA GLN A 55 -8.90 -3.77 -1.22
C GLN A 55 -9.04 -2.87 -2.46
N LYS A 56 -9.60 -1.66 -2.30
CA LYS A 56 -9.65 -0.67 -3.39
C LYS A 56 -8.25 -0.23 -3.82
N ILE A 57 -7.36 0.03 -2.87
CA ILE A 57 -5.95 0.38 -3.18
C ILE A 57 -5.29 -0.75 -3.98
N LEU A 58 -5.45 -2.00 -3.56
CA LEU A 58 -4.87 -3.14 -4.27
C LEU A 58 -5.44 -3.29 -5.68
N THR A 59 -6.74 -3.03 -5.85
CA THR A 59 -7.40 -3.04 -7.15
C THR A 59 -6.76 -2.02 -8.10
N ILE A 60 -6.44 -0.82 -7.60
CA ILE A 60 -5.76 0.22 -8.37
C ILE A 60 -4.34 -0.22 -8.74
N PHE A 61 -3.59 -0.81 -7.80
CA PHE A 61 -2.26 -1.35 -8.08
C PHE A 61 -2.29 -2.40 -9.19
N ASN A 62 -3.19 -3.38 -9.09
CA ASN A 62 -3.33 -4.43 -10.09
C ASN A 62 -3.75 -3.89 -11.46
N ALA A 63 -4.64 -2.89 -11.51
CA ALA A 63 -4.99 -2.21 -12.75
C ALA A 63 -3.78 -1.52 -13.39
N GLU A 64 -2.90 -0.93 -12.58
CA GLU A 64 -1.68 -0.28 -13.05
C GLU A 64 -0.62 -1.28 -13.54
N LEU A 65 -0.45 -2.42 -12.86
CA LEU A 65 0.39 -3.52 -13.33
C LEU A 65 -0.08 -4.05 -14.69
N ALA A 66 -1.38 -4.29 -14.84
CA ALA A 66 -1.98 -4.73 -16.10
C ALA A 66 -1.80 -3.69 -17.22
N ARG A 67 -1.97 -2.39 -16.92
CA ARG A 67 -1.71 -1.30 -17.86
C ARG A 67 -0.26 -1.28 -18.35
N ARG A 68 0.68 -1.61 -17.48
CA ARG A 68 2.12 -1.68 -17.76
C ARG A 68 2.54 -3.03 -18.37
N LYS A 69 1.62 -3.98 -18.52
CA LYS A 69 1.87 -5.35 -18.99
C LYS A 69 2.89 -6.11 -18.14
N VAL A 70 2.81 -5.91 -16.82
CA VAL A 70 3.56 -6.68 -15.83
C VAL A 70 2.76 -7.94 -15.53
N GLU A 71 3.21 -9.09 -16.03
CA GLU A 71 2.48 -10.37 -15.96
C GLU A 71 3.12 -11.38 -14.99
N ASN A 72 4.35 -11.12 -14.56
CA ASN A 72 5.14 -11.98 -13.67
C ASN A 72 4.78 -11.84 -12.17
N ILE A 73 3.95 -10.85 -11.81
CA ILE A 73 3.52 -10.60 -10.43
C ILE A 73 2.00 -10.58 -10.40
N LYS A 74 1.42 -11.32 -9.44
CA LYS A 74 0.00 -11.23 -9.14
C LYS A 74 -0.19 -10.93 -7.66
N PHE A 75 -0.90 -9.84 -7.33
CA PHE A 75 -1.33 -9.58 -5.96
C PHE A 75 -2.78 -9.99 -5.75
N GLU A 76 -3.02 -10.76 -4.70
CA GLU A 76 -4.34 -11.18 -4.26
C GLU A 76 -4.65 -10.59 -2.89
N TYR A 77 -5.81 -9.96 -2.76
CA TYR A 77 -6.23 -9.36 -1.49
C TYR A 77 -6.43 -10.44 -0.42
N SER A 78 -5.89 -10.21 0.77
CA SER A 78 -6.12 -11.03 1.96
C SER A 78 -6.64 -10.18 3.10
N LYS A 79 -7.91 -10.40 3.46
CA LYS A 79 -8.56 -9.75 4.60
C LYS A 79 -7.84 -10.04 5.92
N GLY A 80 -7.41 -11.28 6.13
CA GLY A 80 -6.67 -11.65 7.34
C GLY A 80 -5.32 -10.93 7.43
N LEU A 81 -4.60 -10.77 6.31
CA LEU A 81 -3.36 -9.98 6.31
C LEU A 81 -3.62 -8.50 6.55
N GLU A 82 -4.71 -7.93 6.02
CA GLU A 82 -5.11 -6.56 6.33
C GLU A 82 -5.41 -6.40 7.83
N HIS A 83 -6.15 -7.33 8.43
CA HIS A 83 -6.40 -7.36 9.86
C HIS A 83 -5.08 -7.44 10.65
N ALA A 84 -4.16 -8.31 10.24
CA ALA A 84 -2.88 -8.47 10.91
C ALA A 84 -2.04 -7.19 10.88
N ILE A 85 -1.89 -6.54 9.72
CA ILE A 85 -1.13 -5.29 9.61
C ILE A 85 -1.85 -4.15 10.31
N GLN A 86 -3.20 -4.07 10.28
CA GLN A 86 -3.96 -3.07 11.03
C GLN A 86 -3.65 -3.16 12.53
N ALA A 87 -3.61 -4.37 13.09
CA ALA A 87 -3.26 -4.59 14.49
C ALA A 87 -1.81 -4.18 14.79
N ASP A 88 -0.86 -4.50 13.89
CA ASP A 88 0.55 -4.14 14.03
C ASP A 88 0.76 -2.61 13.97
N VAL A 89 0.11 -1.91 13.04
CA VAL A 89 0.31 -0.46 12.91
C VAL A 89 -0.49 0.36 13.92
N GLN A 90 -1.46 -0.24 14.60
CA GLN A 90 -2.30 0.46 15.59
C GLN A 90 -1.46 1.04 16.73
N MET A 91 -0.35 0.37 17.10
CA MET A 91 0.52 0.88 18.16
C MET A 91 1.13 2.25 17.83
N PHE A 92 1.43 2.55 16.56
CA PHE A 92 1.95 3.86 16.16
C PHE A 92 0.89 4.95 16.30
N VAL A 93 -0.36 4.61 15.99
CA VAL A 93 -1.52 5.50 16.13
C VAL A 93 -1.78 5.79 17.61
N ASP A 94 -1.83 4.75 18.44
CA ASP A 94 -2.17 4.87 19.87
C ASP A 94 -1.09 5.62 20.66
N ASN A 95 0.17 5.54 20.24
CA ASN A 95 1.27 6.30 20.81
C ASN A 95 1.48 7.68 20.14
N GLY A 96 0.73 8.01 19.09
CA GLY A 96 0.90 9.25 18.34
C GLY A 96 2.34 9.43 17.83
N SER A 97 3.04 8.35 17.48
CA SER A 97 4.43 8.41 17.02
C SER A 97 4.62 7.50 15.82
N PRO A 98 5.21 7.99 14.71
CA PRO A 98 5.54 7.16 13.56
C PRO A 98 6.81 6.33 13.79
N GLU A 99 7.54 6.55 14.88
CA GLU A 99 8.76 5.80 15.21
C GLU A 99 9.00 5.75 16.71
N PHE A 100 9.67 4.70 17.17
CA PHE A 100 10.12 4.57 18.56
C PHE A 100 11.25 3.53 18.67
N PRO A 101 11.96 3.43 19.82
CA PRO A 101 13.10 2.53 19.98
C PRO A 101 12.74 1.09 19.61
N ALA A 102 13.61 0.39 18.86
CA ALA A 102 13.29 -0.96 18.37
C ALA A 102 12.99 -1.97 19.47
N GLU A 103 13.63 -1.89 20.64
CA GLU A 103 13.32 -2.77 21.76
C GLU A 103 11.87 -2.57 22.26
N GLU A 104 11.44 -1.32 22.36
CA GLU A 104 10.06 -0.98 22.71
C GLU A 104 9.08 -1.36 21.59
N GLY A 105 9.48 -1.15 20.32
CA GLY A 105 8.84 -1.66 19.10
C GLY A 105 8.51 -3.12 19.17
N LEU A 106 9.55 -3.91 19.36
CA LEU A 106 9.45 -5.36 19.43
C LEU A 106 8.58 -5.78 20.60
N ARG A 107 8.78 -5.16 21.77
CA ARG A 107 8.01 -5.50 22.97
C ARG A 107 6.51 -5.24 22.74
N LEU A 108 6.12 -4.07 22.23
CA LEU A 108 4.71 -3.76 21.95
C LEU A 108 4.11 -4.64 20.85
N ARG A 109 4.91 -5.00 19.84
CA ARG A 109 4.50 -5.92 18.77
C ARG A 109 4.28 -7.35 19.27
N MET A 110 5.06 -7.77 20.26
CA MET A 110 5.09 -9.15 20.75
C MET A 110 4.23 -9.38 22.01
N GLU A 111 3.83 -8.31 22.71
CA GLU A 111 3.12 -8.40 23.98
C GLU A 111 1.76 -7.70 23.94
N GLY A 112 0.78 -8.29 24.63
CA GLY A 112 -0.54 -7.69 24.83
C GLY A 112 -1.48 -7.80 23.63
N ASP A 113 -2.41 -6.86 23.55
CA ASP A 113 -3.57 -6.94 22.66
C ASP A 113 -3.22 -6.77 21.17
N TYR A 114 -2.18 -6.00 20.84
CA TYR A 114 -1.74 -5.84 19.44
C TYR A 114 -1.22 -7.16 18.87
N ALA A 115 -0.38 -7.86 19.63
CA ALA A 115 0.13 -9.16 19.25
C ALA A 115 -1.01 -10.17 19.06
N ALA A 116 -1.96 -10.23 20.00
CA ALA A 116 -3.10 -11.13 19.92
C ALA A 116 -3.95 -10.88 18.66
N LYS A 117 -4.33 -9.62 18.40
CA LYS A 117 -5.11 -9.26 17.21
C LYS A 117 -4.36 -9.49 15.90
N MET A 118 -3.05 -9.23 15.90
CA MET A 118 -2.22 -9.54 14.72
C MET A 118 -2.24 -11.04 14.43
N TRP A 119 -2.11 -11.87 15.46
CA TRP A 119 -2.21 -13.32 15.33
C TRP A 119 -3.58 -13.79 14.87
N ASP A 120 -4.66 -13.16 15.33
CA ASP A 120 -6.03 -13.45 14.85
C ASP A 120 -6.14 -13.16 13.34
N GLY A 121 -5.61 -12.03 12.87
CA GLY A 121 -5.55 -11.70 11.44
C GLY A 121 -4.72 -12.71 10.63
N LEU A 122 -3.56 -13.11 11.15
CA LEU A 122 -2.73 -14.15 10.50
C LEU A 122 -3.46 -15.50 10.43
N HIS A 123 -4.20 -15.86 11.48
CA HIS A 123 -5.03 -17.06 11.50
C HIS A 123 -6.15 -16.99 10.47
N GLU A 124 -6.84 -15.85 10.36
CA GLU A 124 -7.82 -15.59 9.29
C GLU A 124 -7.23 -15.67 7.89
N ALA A 125 -5.94 -15.35 7.72
CA ALA A 125 -5.23 -15.46 6.45
C ALA A 125 -4.74 -16.90 6.13
N GLY A 126 -4.93 -17.84 7.06
CA GLY A 126 -4.56 -19.25 6.93
C GLY A 126 -3.19 -19.60 7.50
N TYR A 127 -2.59 -18.74 8.32
CA TYR A 127 -1.29 -18.99 8.94
C TYR A 127 -1.45 -19.48 10.39
N SER A 128 -0.63 -20.44 10.80
CA SER A 128 -0.68 -20.99 12.15
C SER A 128 -0.06 -20.03 13.18
N SER A 129 -0.75 -19.84 14.30
CA SER A 129 -0.26 -19.06 15.43
C SER A 129 0.97 -19.68 16.10
N GLY A 130 1.91 -18.84 16.54
CA GLY A 130 2.99 -19.24 17.47
C GLY A 130 4.35 -19.61 16.88
N SER A 131 4.57 -19.51 15.56
CA SER A 131 5.94 -19.63 15.02
C SER A 131 6.63 -18.26 15.04
N THR A 132 7.70 -18.10 15.81
CA THR A 132 8.58 -16.92 15.72
C THR A 132 9.15 -16.74 14.30
N ALA A 133 9.17 -17.81 13.51
CA ALA A 133 9.48 -17.82 12.09
C ALA A 133 8.57 -16.87 11.28
N ILE A 134 7.28 -16.75 11.62
CA ILE A 134 6.38 -15.85 10.89
C ILE A 134 6.73 -14.38 11.09
N PHE A 135 7.29 -14.01 12.24
CA PHE A 135 7.76 -12.64 12.45
C PHE A 135 9.03 -12.36 11.64
N GLY A 136 9.93 -13.34 11.56
CA GLY A 136 11.08 -13.28 10.66
C GLY A 136 10.63 -13.10 9.21
N MET A 137 9.60 -13.84 8.78
CA MET A 137 8.99 -13.72 7.46
C MET A 137 8.31 -12.35 7.27
N LEU A 138 7.43 -11.92 8.18
CA LEU A 138 6.78 -10.60 8.08
C LEU A 138 7.80 -9.45 8.07
N ASN A 139 8.94 -9.58 8.74
CA ASN A 139 10.01 -8.60 8.66
C ASN A 139 10.62 -8.50 7.26
N GLN A 140 10.61 -9.60 6.48
CA GLN A 140 11.10 -9.65 5.11
C GLN A 140 10.02 -9.25 4.08
N TYR A 141 8.74 -9.42 4.43
CA TYR A 141 7.60 -9.35 3.53
C TYR A 141 6.62 -8.23 3.91
N ARG A 142 7.16 -7.08 4.32
CA ARG A 142 6.40 -5.89 4.70
C ARG A 142 6.84 -4.68 3.87
N VAL A 143 5.92 -3.75 3.73
CA VAL A 143 6.14 -2.44 3.13
C VAL A 143 5.54 -1.41 4.07
N GLY A 144 6.20 -0.27 4.30
CA GLY A 144 5.63 0.80 5.12
C GLY A 144 5.86 0.68 6.62
N VAL A 145 6.39 -0.46 7.06
CA VAL A 145 6.81 -0.73 8.43
C VAL A 145 8.23 -1.24 8.37
N ASP A 146 9.14 -0.69 9.15
CA ASP A 146 10.50 -1.18 9.25
C ASP A 146 10.98 -1.33 10.70
N PHE A 147 11.63 -2.44 10.95
CA PHE A 147 12.28 -2.81 12.19
C PHE A 147 13.77 -2.81 11.92
N ASP A 148 14.46 -1.87 12.54
CA ASP A 148 15.85 -1.47 12.28
C ASP A 148 16.03 -0.51 11.08
N TYR A 149 15.22 0.55 11.05
CA TYR A 149 15.26 1.57 9.98
C TYR A 149 16.65 2.22 9.83
N GLU A 150 17.26 2.08 8.65
CA GLU A 150 18.58 2.63 8.30
C GLU A 150 19.70 2.30 9.32
N GLY A 151 19.60 1.15 10.00
CA GLY A 151 20.57 0.75 11.04
C GLY A 151 20.53 1.62 12.30
N LYS A 152 19.43 2.35 12.51
CA LYS A 152 19.22 3.21 13.68
C LYS A 152 18.57 2.47 14.85
N HIS A 153 18.28 1.18 14.73
CA HIS A 153 17.57 0.40 15.74
C HIS A 153 16.24 1.05 16.17
N LEU A 154 15.43 1.42 15.17
CA LEU A 154 14.09 1.98 15.34
C LEU A 154 13.04 1.03 14.78
N TYR A 155 11.84 1.06 15.37
CA TYR A 155 10.64 0.54 14.73
C TYR A 155 9.82 1.72 14.20
N SER A 156 9.53 1.74 12.89
CA SER A 156 8.98 2.92 12.21
C SER A 156 7.91 2.60 11.18
N MET A 157 6.98 3.54 11.01
CA MET A 157 6.16 3.74 9.81
C MET A 157 6.98 4.56 8.82
N ASP A 158 7.65 3.90 7.88
CA ASP A 158 8.66 4.51 7.02
C ASP A 158 8.09 5.10 5.71
N ARG A 159 6.80 4.86 5.44
CA ARG A 159 6.22 5.17 4.13
C ARG A 159 4.93 5.99 4.19
N LEU A 160 5.06 7.23 3.72
CA LEU A 160 3.92 8.13 3.54
C LEU A 160 3.02 7.64 2.41
N TYR A 161 1.72 7.84 2.57
CA TYR A 161 0.76 7.62 1.50
C TYR A 161 1.07 8.56 0.33
N PRO A 162 1.10 8.08 -0.93
CA PRO A 162 1.42 8.91 -2.08
C PRO A 162 0.45 10.09 -2.21
N ALA A 163 0.97 11.31 -2.08
CA ALA A 163 0.18 12.54 -2.23
C ALA A 163 0.01 12.95 -3.70
N THR A 164 0.83 12.40 -4.61
CA THR A 164 0.85 12.75 -6.04
C THR A 164 0.97 11.52 -6.93
N GLU A 165 0.58 11.67 -8.21
CA GLU A 165 0.72 10.60 -9.20
C GLU A 165 2.18 10.17 -9.38
N ALA A 166 3.14 11.09 -9.37
CA ALA A 166 4.55 10.75 -9.49
C ALA A 166 5.02 9.85 -8.34
N GLN A 167 4.61 10.15 -7.11
CA GLN A 167 4.92 9.32 -5.93
C GLN A 167 4.25 7.95 -6.02
N PHE A 168 3.01 7.87 -6.50
CA PHE A 168 2.33 6.60 -6.71
C PHE A 168 3.03 5.75 -7.78
N GLN A 169 3.42 6.37 -8.90
CA GLN A 169 4.11 5.66 -9.97
C GLN A 169 5.49 5.15 -9.54
N GLN A 170 6.23 5.94 -8.74
CA GLN A 170 7.49 5.52 -8.12
C GLN A 170 7.30 4.34 -7.17
N LEU A 171 6.23 4.36 -6.37
CA LEU A 171 5.86 3.25 -5.51
C LEU A 171 5.61 1.97 -6.32
N VAL A 172 4.87 2.06 -7.43
CA VAL A 172 4.66 0.92 -8.32
C VAL A 172 5.97 0.41 -8.91
N ASP A 173 6.88 1.30 -9.32
CA ASP A 173 8.20 0.92 -9.84
C ASP A 173 9.02 0.13 -8.81
N GLU A 174 8.99 0.57 -7.56
CA GLU A 174 9.67 -0.11 -6.46
C GLU A 174 9.07 -1.48 -6.16
N LEU A 175 7.74 -1.59 -6.10
CA LEU A 175 7.06 -2.87 -5.90
C LEU A 175 7.35 -3.85 -7.05
N ILE A 176 7.40 -3.38 -8.30
CA ILE A 176 7.79 -4.22 -9.44
C ILE A 176 9.25 -4.66 -9.32
N LYS A 177 10.15 -3.78 -8.89
CA LYS A 177 11.56 -4.13 -8.73
C LYS A 177 11.76 -5.18 -7.65
N ASP A 178 11.14 -5.00 -6.50
CA ASP A 178 11.38 -5.81 -5.31
C ASP A 178 10.65 -7.15 -5.36
N TYR A 179 9.45 -7.18 -5.95
CA TYR A 179 8.60 -8.38 -6.02
C TYR A 179 8.49 -8.99 -7.43
N GLY A 180 9.01 -8.31 -8.47
CA GLY A 180 9.02 -8.80 -9.85
C GLY A 180 10.27 -9.58 -10.24
N GLY A 181 11.31 -9.54 -9.42
CA GLY A 181 12.57 -10.23 -9.68
C GLY A 181 12.54 -11.74 -9.41
N VAL A 182 11.47 -12.28 -8.82
CA VAL A 182 11.37 -13.71 -8.51
C VAL A 182 10.61 -14.39 -9.65
N PRO A 183 11.30 -15.04 -10.62
CA PRO A 183 10.60 -15.90 -11.57
C PRO A 183 9.85 -16.96 -10.79
N GLY A 184 8.58 -17.19 -11.13
CA GLY A 184 7.90 -18.40 -10.71
C GLY A 184 8.72 -19.62 -11.12
N LEU A 185 8.59 -20.74 -10.40
CA LEU A 185 9.28 -21.99 -10.73
C LEU A 185 8.95 -22.52 -12.15
N HIS A 186 7.91 -21.96 -12.78
CA HIS A 186 7.52 -22.21 -14.16
C HIS A 186 7.26 -20.89 -14.89
N GLU A 187 7.63 -20.81 -16.17
CA GLU A 187 7.30 -19.67 -17.05
C GLU A 187 5.78 -19.38 -17.11
N ASP A 188 4.95 -20.35 -16.71
CA ASP A 188 3.49 -20.31 -16.76
C ASP A 188 2.78 -20.10 -15.40
N ASP A 189 3.50 -20.00 -14.26
CA ASP A 189 2.89 -19.84 -12.92
C ASP A 189 3.37 -18.55 -12.23
N PRO A 190 2.58 -17.46 -12.28
CA PRO A 190 2.98 -16.19 -11.68
C PRO A 190 3.07 -16.32 -10.15
N VAL A 191 4.03 -15.64 -9.54
CA VAL A 191 4.11 -15.58 -8.07
C VAL A 191 2.86 -14.87 -7.54
N VAL A 192 1.97 -15.64 -6.92
CA VAL A 192 0.78 -15.13 -6.25
C VAL A 192 1.18 -14.65 -4.86
N ASN A 193 1.11 -13.34 -4.66
CA ASN A 193 1.39 -12.70 -3.38
C ASN A 193 0.06 -12.34 -2.72
N LYS A 194 -0.20 -12.90 -1.53
CA LYS A 194 -1.31 -12.44 -0.68
C LYS A 194 -0.92 -11.10 -0.06
N VAL A 195 -1.80 -10.12 -0.18
CA VAL A 195 -1.55 -8.74 0.28
C VAL A 195 -2.65 -8.25 1.19
N GLY A 196 -2.25 -7.76 2.36
CA GLY A 196 -3.07 -6.89 3.22
C GLY A 196 -2.50 -5.48 3.17
N ILE A 197 -3.35 -4.46 2.99
CA ILE A 197 -2.94 -3.04 2.95
C ILE A 197 -3.72 -2.28 4.01
N THR A 198 -3.05 -1.40 4.74
CA THR A 198 -3.68 -0.45 5.67
C THR A 198 -3.17 0.97 5.45
N VAL A 199 -3.99 1.96 5.82
CA VAL A 199 -3.67 3.39 5.73
C VAL A 199 -4.08 4.06 7.04
N VAL A 200 -3.10 4.64 7.74
CA VAL A 200 -3.28 5.24 9.06
C VAL A 200 -2.79 6.68 9.10
N ASP A 201 -3.38 7.48 9.98
CA ASP A 201 -2.92 8.85 10.24
C ASP A 201 -2.15 8.90 11.56
N ILE A 202 -0.97 9.51 11.54
CA ILE A 202 -0.13 9.71 12.71
C ILE A 202 0.46 11.11 12.60
N ASN A 203 0.20 11.97 13.59
CA ASN A 203 0.69 13.35 13.64
C ASN A 203 0.46 14.14 12.33
N ASP A 204 -0.81 14.24 11.92
CA ASP A 204 -1.25 14.97 10.71
C ASP A 204 -0.66 14.47 9.39
N LYS A 205 -0.01 13.30 9.39
CA LYS A 205 0.52 12.64 8.20
C LYS A 205 -0.18 11.31 7.98
N THR A 206 -0.48 11.02 6.72
CA THR A 206 -1.05 9.74 6.31
C THR A 206 0.07 8.81 5.86
N TYR A 207 0.13 7.64 6.48
CA TYR A 207 1.03 6.56 6.16
C TYR A 207 0.26 5.39 5.58
N TRP A 208 0.95 4.52 4.85
CA TRP A 208 0.40 3.25 4.41
C TRP A 208 1.39 2.15 4.70
N ALA A 209 0.87 0.95 4.92
CA ALA A 209 1.67 -0.25 5.11
C ALA A 209 0.99 -1.43 4.43
N ALA A 210 1.80 -2.43 4.07
CA ALA A 210 1.31 -3.68 3.53
C ALA A 210 2.12 -4.87 4.06
N TYR A 211 1.43 -5.98 4.26
CA TYR A 211 2.05 -7.31 4.34
C TYR A 211 1.86 -8.00 2.99
N ILE A 212 2.95 -8.48 2.40
CA ILE A 212 3.00 -9.08 1.06
C ILE A 212 3.66 -10.46 1.18
N ILE A 213 2.86 -11.48 1.44
CA ILE A 213 3.38 -12.83 1.66
C ILE A 213 3.20 -13.64 0.38
N ASP A 214 4.26 -14.27 -0.10
CA ASP A 214 4.15 -15.16 -1.24
C ASP A 214 3.33 -16.41 -0.87
N LYS A 215 2.55 -16.93 -1.82
CA LYS A 215 1.85 -18.21 -1.63
C LYS A 215 2.83 -19.37 -1.43
N TRP A 216 4.10 -19.19 -1.83
CA TRP A 216 5.15 -20.20 -1.79
C TRP A 216 5.76 -20.43 -0.39
N GLN A 217 5.81 -19.42 0.48
CA GLN A 217 6.22 -19.55 1.89
C GLN A 217 5.03 -19.76 2.84
N GLY A 218 3.83 -19.89 2.29
CA GLY A 218 2.75 -20.62 2.95
C GLY A 218 3.18 -22.05 3.20
N ILE A 219 3.65 -22.29 4.42
CA ILE A 219 3.77 -23.60 5.07
C ILE A 219 2.74 -24.55 4.46
N GLY A 220 3.23 -25.62 3.83
CA GLY A 220 2.40 -26.55 3.08
C GLY A 220 1.20 -27.02 3.89
N ASP A 221 0.10 -27.24 3.17
CA ASP A 221 -1.09 -27.93 3.66
C ASP A 221 -0.66 -29.23 4.37
N GLY A 222 -0.59 -29.17 5.69
CA GLY A 222 -0.43 -30.33 6.57
C GLY A 222 -1.79 -30.93 6.89
#